data_AF-A0A438D4R4-F1
#
_entry.id   AF-A0A438D4R4-F1
#
_cell.length_a   1.000
_cell.length_b   1.000
_cell.length_c   1.000
_cell.angle_alpha   90.00
_cell.angle_beta   90.00
_cell.angle_gamma   90.00
#
_symmetry.space_group_name_H-M   'P 1'
#
loop_
_entity.id
_entity.type
_entity.pdbx_description
1 polymer ?
#
loop_
_entity_poly.entity_id
_entity_poly.type
_entity_poly.pdbx_seq_one_letter_code
_entity_poly.pdbx_strand_id
1 'polypeptide(L)'
;MAIVAHFDLELHQMDVKTTFLNGDLDEDVYMEQPTGFTKVGKEDLVCKFNKSIYDDKKSTTGYIFMMAGGVVSWKSVKQTLTTSSTMEAKYVACYEACCHAIWMQNFISTLGVVDSISRSLKLFCDNSAAVTFSKNTRSISRSKHIDVKFYFVKEKVAEYLIDIEHMSTNGMLVDPLTKGLPIVVFQEHVSQMGLLEA
;
A
#
# COMPACT_ATOMS: atom_id res chain seq x y z
N MET A 1 -13.59 -25.84 -8.14
CA MET A 1 -12.62 -25.12 -9.00
C MET A 1 -13.28 -24.09 -9.92
N ALA A 2 -14.40 -24.39 -10.59
CA ALA A 2 -15.14 -23.41 -11.42
C ALA A 2 -15.85 -22.28 -10.63
N ILE A 3 -16.05 -22.44 -9.32
CA ILE A 3 -16.68 -21.43 -8.47
C ILE A 3 -15.70 -20.30 -8.14
N VAL A 4 -14.40 -20.55 -7.89
CA VAL A 4 -13.43 -19.46 -7.64
C VAL A 4 -13.22 -18.56 -8.87
N ALA A 5 -13.33 -19.13 -10.08
CA ALA A 5 -13.31 -18.41 -11.35
C ALA A 5 -14.45 -17.38 -11.52
N HIS A 6 -15.51 -17.48 -10.71
CA HIS A 6 -16.63 -16.55 -10.67
C HIS A 6 -16.53 -15.54 -9.50
N PHE A 7 -15.52 -15.60 -8.60
CA PHE A 7 -15.51 -14.93 -7.28
C PHE A 7 -14.30 -14.03 -6.98
N ASP A 8 -14.37 -12.83 -7.53
CA ASP A 8 -13.85 -11.57 -6.98
C ASP A 8 -12.32 -11.50 -6.89
N LEU A 9 -11.73 -11.14 -8.03
CA LEU A 9 -10.72 -10.09 -8.12
C LEU A 9 -10.97 -8.88 -7.20
N GLU A 10 -10.89 -9.04 -5.89
CA GLU A 10 -10.92 -7.93 -4.93
C GLU A 10 -9.48 -7.58 -4.52
N LEU A 11 -9.03 -6.39 -4.93
CA LEU A 11 -7.91 -5.77 -4.25
C LEU A 11 -8.47 -5.24 -2.93
N HIS A 12 -8.21 -5.98 -1.85
CA HIS A 12 -8.74 -5.58 -0.55
C HIS A 12 -8.15 -4.27 -0.05
N GLN A 13 -6.98 -3.82 -0.52
CA GLN A 13 -6.42 -2.61 0.07
C GLN A 13 -5.20 -1.97 -0.57
N MET A 14 -5.11 -0.67 -0.33
CA MET A 14 -3.94 0.16 -0.55
C MET A 14 -3.74 1.10 0.64
N ASP A 15 -2.50 1.19 1.13
CA ASP A 15 -2.10 2.15 2.16
C ASP A 15 -0.84 2.91 1.72
N VAL A 16 -0.69 4.13 2.22
CA VAL A 16 0.52 4.93 2.04
C VAL A 16 0.92 5.55 3.34
N LYS A 17 2.16 5.29 3.75
CA LYS A 17 2.75 5.99 4.88
C LYS A 17 3.56 7.19 4.40
N THR A 18 3.14 8.37 4.81
CA THR A 18 3.97 9.58 4.85
C THR A 18 4.81 9.54 6.12
N THR A 19 5.91 8.78 6.13
CA THR A 19 6.93 8.94 7.18
C THR A 19 7.76 10.16 6.87
N PHE A 20 7.51 11.27 7.57
CA PHE A 20 8.50 12.35 7.77
C PHE A 20 9.46 12.04 8.91
N LEU A 21 9.69 10.75 9.18
CA LEU A 21 10.66 10.36 10.19
C LEU A 21 11.98 10.25 9.46
N ASN A 22 12.98 10.99 9.96
CA ASN A 22 14.40 11.03 9.61
C ASN A 22 14.93 12.34 9.01
N GLY A 23 14.67 13.46 9.69
CA GLY A 23 15.50 14.67 9.53
C GLY A 23 16.94 14.43 10.00
N ASP A 24 17.87 15.26 9.55
CA ASP A 24 19.24 15.27 10.09
C ASP A 24 19.19 15.49 11.60
N LEU A 25 19.98 14.69 12.33
CA LEU A 25 20.17 14.90 13.75
C LEU A 25 21.35 15.85 13.92
N ASP A 26 21.07 17.07 14.37
CA ASP A 26 22.12 18.03 14.75
C ASP A 26 22.91 17.55 15.99
N GLU A 27 22.41 16.50 16.67
CA GLU A 27 22.94 15.99 17.94
C GLU A 27 23.17 14.48 17.90
N ASP A 28 24.21 14.00 18.59
CA ASP A 28 24.44 12.57 18.79
C ASP A 28 23.35 11.98 19.70
N VAL A 29 22.48 11.14 19.14
CA VAL A 29 21.46 10.41 19.90
C VAL A 29 21.97 9.03 20.28
N TYR A 30 21.84 8.68 21.55
CA TYR A 30 22.15 7.35 22.09
C TYR A 30 20.86 6.70 22.59
N MET A 31 20.70 5.41 22.33
CA MET A 31 19.54 4.62 22.79
C MET A 31 20.00 3.44 23.64
N GLU A 32 19.20 3.06 24.63
CA GLU A 32 19.42 1.84 25.40
C GLU A 32 19.44 0.61 24.48
N GLN A 33 20.13 -0.44 24.91
CA GLN A 33 20.13 -1.71 24.19
C GLN A 33 18.69 -2.29 24.17
N PRO A 34 18.14 -2.64 22.99
CA PRO A 34 16.80 -3.19 22.92
C PRO A 34 16.72 -4.53 23.66
N THR A 35 15.59 -4.76 24.33
CA THR A 35 15.32 -5.99 25.09
C THR A 35 15.57 -7.23 24.22
N GLY A 36 16.47 -8.11 24.66
CA GLY A 36 16.87 -9.33 23.93
C GLY A 36 18.16 -9.20 23.11
N PHE A 37 18.72 -8.00 22.96
CA PHE A 37 20.01 -7.76 22.29
C PHE A 37 21.11 -7.29 23.24
N THR A 38 20.80 -7.16 24.53
CA THR A 38 21.76 -6.77 25.58
C THR A 38 22.88 -7.80 25.67
N LYS A 39 24.12 -7.36 25.50
CA LYS A 39 25.29 -8.24 25.65
C LYS A 39 25.58 -8.45 27.14
N VAL A 40 25.60 -9.72 27.56
CA VAL A 40 25.94 -10.12 28.94
C VAL A 40 27.28 -9.52 29.35
N GLY A 41 27.32 -8.83 30.50
CA GLY A 41 28.50 -8.12 31.01
C GLY A 41 28.80 -6.78 30.32
N LYS A 42 27.91 -6.31 29.45
CA LYS A 42 27.97 -5.00 28.77
C LYS A 42 26.60 -4.31 28.81
N GLU A 43 25.91 -4.46 29.93
CA GLU A 43 24.54 -3.98 30.14
C GLU A 43 24.47 -2.44 30.09
N ASP A 44 25.52 -1.76 30.56
CA ASP A 44 25.62 -0.28 30.56
C ASP A 44 25.93 0.33 29.18
N LEU A 45 26.13 -0.49 28.13
CA LEU A 45 26.37 0.05 26.79
C LEU A 45 25.09 0.62 26.20
N VAL A 46 25.25 1.74 25.51
CA VAL A 46 24.22 2.38 24.71
C VAL A 46 24.56 2.26 23.23
N CYS A 47 23.55 2.13 22.39
CA CYS A 47 23.70 2.13 20.95
C CYS A 47 23.78 3.58 20.46
N LYS A 48 24.87 3.97 19.81
CA LYS A 48 24.96 5.25 19.11
C LYS A 48 24.13 5.18 17.84
N PHE A 49 23.17 6.09 17.69
CA PHE A 49 22.35 6.19 16.51
C PHE A 49 23.14 6.90 15.39
N ASN A 50 23.82 6.11 14.54
CA ASN A 50 24.83 6.61 13.60
C ASN A 50 24.29 7.44 12.42
N LYS A 51 23.02 7.26 12.04
CA LYS A 51 22.35 8.02 10.98
C LYS A 51 20.86 8.05 11.26
N SER A 52 20.22 9.22 11.12
CA SER A 52 18.82 9.22 10.74
C SER A 52 18.72 8.63 9.32
N ILE A 53 17.66 7.87 9.04
CA ILE A 53 17.50 7.21 7.75
C ILE A 53 17.25 8.30 6.68
N TYR A 54 18.29 8.86 6.03
CA TYR A 54 18.21 9.88 4.96
C TYR A 54 16.80 10.05 4.36
N ASP A 55 16.08 11.09 4.77
CA ASP A 55 14.71 11.31 4.33
C ASP A 55 14.69 12.03 2.97
N ASP A 56 14.53 11.26 1.89
CA ASP A 56 14.23 11.80 0.55
C ASP A 56 12.83 12.46 0.47
N LYS A 57 12.10 12.53 1.60
CA LYS A 57 10.71 12.99 1.76
C LYS A 57 9.72 12.20 0.91
N LYS A 58 10.05 10.93 0.64
CA LYS A 58 9.28 10.03 -0.22
C LYS A 58 8.41 9.12 0.63
N SER A 59 7.13 9.06 0.28
CA SER A 59 6.19 8.17 0.94
C SER A 59 6.44 6.71 0.54
N THR A 60 5.91 5.76 1.31
CA THR A 60 5.95 4.33 0.97
C THR A 60 4.58 3.88 0.47
N THR A 61 4.54 3.28 -0.72
CA THR A 61 3.35 2.64 -1.30
C THR A 61 3.25 1.21 -0.81
N GLY A 62 2.08 0.82 -0.28
CA GLY A 62 1.74 -0.57 -0.01
C GLY A 62 0.40 -0.97 -0.63
N TYR A 63 0.30 -2.19 -1.14
CA TYR A 63 -0.98 -2.79 -1.54
C TYR A 63 -0.95 -4.32 -1.45
N ILE A 64 -2.13 -4.93 -1.31
CA ILE A 64 -2.33 -6.38 -1.22
C ILE A 64 -3.53 -6.78 -2.08
N PHE A 65 -3.30 -7.75 -2.98
CA PHE A 65 -4.32 -8.47 -3.73
C PHE A 65 -4.66 -9.77 -3.02
N MET A 66 -5.95 -9.99 -2.78
CA MET A 66 -6.46 -11.26 -2.28
C MET A 66 -7.16 -12.01 -3.42
N MET A 67 -7.19 -13.33 -3.31
CA MET A 67 -8.06 -14.20 -4.09
C MET A 67 -8.52 -15.34 -3.18
N ALA A 68 -9.83 -15.62 -3.17
CA ALA A 68 -10.41 -16.71 -2.39
C ALA A 68 -10.03 -16.73 -0.89
N GLY A 69 -9.91 -15.54 -0.27
CA GLY A 69 -9.58 -15.39 1.15
C GLY A 69 -8.10 -15.52 1.50
N GLY A 70 -7.21 -15.60 0.51
CA GLY A 70 -5.75 -15.59 0.72
C GLY A 70 -5.05 -14.50 -0.08
N VAL A 71 -3.95 -13.97 0.45
CA VAL A 71 -3.07 -13.06 -0.29
C VAL A 71 -2.42 -13.79 -1.45
N VAL A 72 -2.53 -13.24 -2.66
CA VAL A 72 -1.89 -13.78 -3.88
C VAL A 72 -0.80 -12.89 -4.44
N SER A 73 -0.84 -11.59 -4.18
CA SER A 73 0.16 -10.64 -4.63
C SER A 73 0.19 -9.43 -3.72
N TRP A 74 1.38 -8.91 -3.43
CA TRP A 74 1.55 -7.74 -2.57
C TRP A 74 2.76 -6.93 -3.03
N LYS A 75 2.81 -5.67 -2.61
CA LYS A 75 3.98 -4.82 -2.81
C LYS A 75 4.11 -3.85 -1.64
N SER A 76 5.35 -3.61 -1.23
CA SER A 76 5.74 -2.49 -0.38
C SER A 76 6.98 -1.84 -0.99
N VAL A 77 6.88 -0.58 -1.42
CA VAL A 77 7.98 0.12 -2.09
C VAL A 77 7.99 1.61 -1.74
N LYS A 78 9.18 2.17 -1.54
CA LYS A 78 9.35 3.62 -1.44
C LYS A 78 9.00 4.26 -2.79
N GLN A 79 8.13 5.27 -2.78
CA GLN A 79 7.70 5.96 -3.99
C GLN A 79 8.88 6.63 -4.68
N THR A 80 8.90 6.65 -6.01
CA THR A 80 9.95 7.36 -6.76
C THR A 80 9.78 8.88 -6.68
N LEU A 81 8.53 9.35 -6.59
CA LEU A 81 8.14 10.76 -6.57
C LEU A 81 8.07 11.28 -5.13
N THR A 82 8.58 12.48 -4.91
CA THR A 82 8.32 13.25 -3.68
C THR A 82 7.02 14.04 -3.89
N THR A 83 5.98 13.69 -3.13
CA THR A 83 4.65 14.29 -3.25
C THR A 83 4.47 15.45 -2.29
N SER A 84 3.73 16.49 -2.71
CA SER A 84 3.52 17.69 -1.89
C SER A 84 2.40 17.55 -0.86
N SER A 85 1.61 16.48 -0.95
CA SER A 85 0.52 16.19 -0.01
C SER A 85 0.32 14.69 0.21
N THR A 86 -0.26 14.33 1.35
CA THR A 86 -0.68 12.95 1.65
C THR A 86 -1.71 12.42 0.64
N MET A 87 -2.55 13.31 0.09
CA MET A 87 -3.48 12.98 -0.99
C MET A 87 -2.76 12.47 -2.23
N GLU A 88 -1.78 13.23 -2.70
CA GLU A 88 -0.97 12.90 -3.87
C GLU A 88 -0.21 11.59 -3.65
N ALA A 89 0.36 11.40 -2.47
CA ALA A 89 1.04 10.15 -2.10
C ALA A 89 0.09 8.95 -2.21
N LYS A 90 -1.11 9.05 -1.62
CA LYS A 90 -2.13 7.99 -1.69
C LYS A 90 -2.61 7.73 -3.10
N TYR A 91 -2.72 8.76 -3.93
CA TYR A 91 -3.10 8.56 -5.32
C TYR A 91 -1.99 7.92 -6.17
N VAL A 92 -0.71 8.22 -5.88
CA VAL A 92 0.41 7.54 -6.54
C VAL A 92 0.40 6.04 -6.25
N ALA A 93 0.09 5.65 -5.01
CA ALA A 93 -0.15 4.24 -4.70
C ALA A 93 -1.36 3.67 -5.44
N CYS A 94 -2.42 4.48 -5.61
CA CYS A 94 -3.65 4.05 -6.28
C CYS A 94 -3.39 3.73 -7.73
N TYR A 95 -2.61 4.58 -8.38
CA TYR A 95 -2.10 4.35 -9.71
C TYR A 95 -1.27 3.05 -9.79
N GLU A 96 -0.33 2.83 -8.88
CA GLU A 96 0.49 1.61 -8.92
C GLU A 96 -0.32 0.33 -8.69
N ALA A 97 -1.29 0.37 -7.77
CA ALA A 97 -2.21 -0.74 -7.52
C ALA A 97 -3.13 -0.98 -8.74
N CYS A 98 -3.67 0.08 -9.33
CA CYS A 98 -4.47 0.05 -10.56
C CYS A 98 -3.71 -0.59 -11.73
N CYS A 99 -2.46 -0.20 -11.98
CA CYS A 99 -1.63 -0.81 -13.02
C CYS A 99 -1.41 -2.32 -12.77
N HIS A 100 -1.15 -2.71 -11.52
CA HIS A 100 -0.96 -4.12 -11.17
C HIS A 100 -2.26 -4.91 -11.30
N ALA A 101 -3.40 -4.32 -10.93
CA ALA A 101 -4.73 -4.94 -11.06
C ALA A 101 -5.06 -5.26 -12.53
N ILE A 102 -4.83 -4.29 -13.43
CA ILE A 102 -5.01 -4.48 -14.88
C ILE A 102 -4.06 -5.55 -15.42
N TRP A 103 -2.79 -5.55 -14.97
CA TRP A 103 -1.85 -6.59 -15.35
C TRP A 103 -2.32 -7.98 -14.90
N MET A 104 -2.80 -8.13 -13.66
CA MET A 104 -3.33 -9.40 -13.16
C MET A 104 -4.57 -9.85 -13.94
N GLN A 105 -5.47 -8.92 -14.30
CA GLN A 105 -6.65 -9.22 -15.12
C GLN A 105 -6.26 -9.76 -16.50
N ASN A 106 -5.30 -9.10 -17.15
CA ASN A 106 -4.79 -9.52 -18.45
C ASN A 106 -4.05 -10.86 -18.35
N PHE A 107 -3.27 -11.07 -17.29
CA PHE A 107 -2.56 -12.32 -17.03
C PHE A 107 -3.54 -13.48 -16.87
N ILE A 108 -4.56 -13.34 -16.03
CA ILE A 108 -5.59 -14.37 -15.80
C ILE A 108 -6.37 -14.66 -17.08
N SER A 109 -6.76 -13.63 -17.83
CA SER A 109 -7.45 -13.82 -19.12
C SER A 109 -6.57 -14.55 -20.14
N THR A 110 -5.26 -14.29 -20.13
CA THR A 110 -4.28 -14.96 -21.00
C THR A 110 -4.08 -16.44 -20.63
N LEU A 111 -4.19 -16.79 -19.35
CA LEU A 111 -4.09 -18.19 -18.90
C LEU A 111 -5.24 -19.07 -19.42
N GLY A 112 -6.34 -18.49 -19.91
CA GLY A 112 -7.46 -19.24 -20.49
C GLY A 112 -8.26 -20.09 -19.49
N VAL A 113 -8.07 -19.87 -18.19
CA VAL A 113 -8.80 -20.56 -17.12
C VAL A 113 -10.20 -19.95 -16.93
N VAL A 114 -10.37 -18.68 -17.29
CA VAL A 114 -11.64 -17.93 -17.27
C VAL A 114 -11.70 -17.08 -18.53
N ASP A 115 -12.83 -17.11 -19.24
CA ASP A 115 -12.97 -16.42 -20.55
C ASP A 115 -12.86 -14.89 -20.44
N SER A 116 -13.30 -14.29 -19.32
CA SER A 116 -13.07 -12.89 -18.97
C SER A 116 -13.50 -12.60 -17.52
N ILE A 117 -12.86 -11.63 -16.87
CA ILE A 117 -13.36 -11.04 -15.62
C ILE A 117 -14.39 -9.98 -16.02
N SER A 118 -15.68 -10.31 -15.92
CA SER A 118 -16.77 -9.44 -16.41
C SER A 118 -17.11 -8.27 -15.47
N ARG A 119 -16.69 -8.33 -14.21
CA ARG A 119 -16.91 -7.25 -13.24
C ARG A 119 -15.70 -6.32 -13.15
N SER A 120 -15.99 -5.08 -12.79
CA SER A 120 -15.00 -4.12 -12.34
C SER A 120 -14.19 -4.66 -11.15
N LEU A 121 -12.88 -4.45 -11.14
CA LEU A 121 -12.02 -4.78 -10.00
C LEU A 121 -12.19 -3.74 -8.90
N LYS A 122 -12.57 -4.16 -7.70
CA LYS A 122 -12.67 -3.25 -6.56
C LYS A 122 -11.28 -3.00 -5.97
N LEU A 123 -10.92 -1.73 -5.83
CA LEU A 123 -9.75 -1.24 -5.10
C LEU A 123 -10.23 -0.47 -3.88
N PHE A 124 -9.81 -0.86 -2.68
CA PHE A 124 -10.15 -0.11 -1.47
C PHE A 124 -9.03 0.86 -1.05
N CYS A 125 -9.42 2.07 -0.66
CA CYS A 125 -8.55 3.15 -0.21
C CYS A 125 -9.16 3.83 1.03
N ASP A 126 -8.37 4.18 2.04
CA ASP A 126 -8.86 4.92 3.23
C ASP A 126 -8.96 6.42 3.05
N ASN A 127 -8.47 6.97 1.94
CA ASN A 127 -8.55 8.39 1.73
C ASN A 127 -9.78 8.71 0.92
N SER A 128 -10.86 9.06 1.62
CA SER A 128 -12.14 9.46 1.04
C SER A 128 -12.00 10.55 -0.02
N ALA A 129 -11.06 11.48 0.14
CA ALA A 129 -10.81 12.52 -0.85
C ALA A 129 -10.03 11.99 -2.08
N ALA A 130 -9.23 10.92 -1.97
CA ALA A 130 -8.62 10.24 -3.12
C ALA A 130 -9.67 9.46 -3.91
N VAL A 131 -10.59 8.80 -3.19
CA VAL A 131 -11.74 8.09 -3.76
C VAL A 131 -12.68 9.05 -4.50
N THR A 132 -12.98 10.19 -3.87
CA THR A 132 -13.84 11.21 -4.50
C THR A 132 -13.12 11.83 -5.70
N PHE A 133 -11.82 12.03 -5.60
CA PHE A 133 -11.03 12.58 -6.71
C PHE A 133 -10.96 11.64 -7.91
N SER A 134 -10.84 10.31 -7.71
CA SER A 134 -10.83 9.36 -8.83
C SER A 134 -12.18 9.29 -9.57
N LYS A 135 -13.28 9.54 -8.87
CA LYS A 135 -14.64 9.56 -9.45
C LYS A 135 -15.03 10.91 -10.06
N ASN A 136 -14.25 11.97 -9.84
CA ASN A 136 -14.58 13.32 -10.30
C ASN A 136 -13.88 13.67 -11.63
N THR A 137 -14.61 14.21 -12.60
CA THR A 137 -14.11 14.66 -13.91
C THR A 137 -13.37 16.00 -13.88
N ARG A 138 -13.38 16.74 -12.76
CA ARG A 138 -12.69 18.03 -12.67
C ARG A 138 -11.17 17.87 -12.65
N SER A 139 -10.49 18.57 -13.55
CA SER A 139 -9.03 18.71 -13.58
C SER A 139 -8.56 19.68 -12.48
N ILE A 140 -7.49 19.31 -11.78
CA ILE A 140 -6.76 20.24 -10.90
C ILE A 140 -5.49 20.65 -11.63
N SER A 141 -5.24 21.95 -11.66
CA SER A 141 -3.97 22.54 -12.08
C SER A 141 -2.87 22.17 -11.08
N ARG A 142 -2.19 21.05 -11.27
CA ARG A 142 -0.95 20.70 -10.55
C ARG A 142 0.07 20.08 -11.50
N SER A 143 1.16 19.53 -10.95
CA SER A 143 2.37 19.16 -11.67
C SER A 143 2.13 18.12 -12.78
N LYS A 144 2.55 18.44 -14.02
CA LYS A 144 2.29 17.62 -15.22
C LYS A 144 2.50 16.09 -15.09
N HIS A 145 3.50 15.65 -14.31
CA HIS A 145 3.81 14.22 -14.14
C HIS A 145 2.84 13.51 -13.18
N ILE A 146 2.23 14.22 -12.23
CA ILE A 146 1.21 13.65 -11.37
C ILE A 146 -0.14 13.60 -12.09
N ASP A 147 -0.40 14.57 -12.95
CA ASP A 147 -1.60 14.64 -13.79
C ASP A 147 -1.76 13.39 -14.67
N VAL A 148 -0.68 12.88 -15.27
CA VAL A 148 -0.75 11.65 -16.09
C VAL A 148 -1.22 10.45 -15.28
N LYS A 149 -0.70 10.26 -14.06
CA LYS A 149 -1.13 9.17 -13.16
C LYS A 149 -2.59 9.34 -12.73
N PHE A 150 -3.00 10.59 -12.48
CA PHE A 150 -4.39 10.94 -12.18
C PHE A 150 -5.32 10.59 -13.34
N TYR A 151 -5.00 11.03 -14.56
CA TYR A 151 -5.83 10.76 -15.74
C TYR A 151 -5.94 9.26 -16.03
N PHE A 152 -4.85 8.51 -15.90
CA PHE A 152 -4.88 7.06 -16.12
C PHE A 152 -5.89 6.36 -15.20
N VAL A 153 -5.85 6.65 -13.89
CA VAL A 153 -6.79 6.02 -12.95
C VAL A 153 -8.22 6.45 -13.23
N LYS A 154 -8.47 7.74 -13.54
CA LYS A 154 -9.80 8.24 -13.90
C LYS A 154 -10.35 7.56 -15.17
N GLU A 155 -9.52 7.36 -16.17
CA GLU A 155 -9.89 6.65 -17.40
C GLU A 155 -10.32 5.21 -17.11
N LYS A 156 -9.55 4.48 -16.29
CA LYS A 156 -9.87 3.09 -15.93
C LYS A 156 -11.13 2.97 -15.06
N VAL A 157 -11.41 3.97 -14.23
CA VAL A 157 -12.68 4.08 -13.51
C VAL A 157 -13.85 4.39 -14.46
N ALA A 158 -13.65 5.29 -15.43
CA ALA A 158 -14.67 5.63 -16.42
C ALA A 158 -14.98 4.48 -17.40
N GLU A 159 -14.00 3.62 -17.69
CA GLU A 159 -14.15 2.38 -18.47
C GLU A 159 -14.82 1.24 -17.68
N TYR A 160 -15.16 1.45 -16.40
CA TYR A 160 -15.69 0.42 -15.49
C TYR A 160 -14.78 -0.81 -15.33
N LEU A 161 -13.47 -0.66 -15.59
CA LEU A 161 -12.48 -1.73 -15.34
C LEU A 161 -12.11 -1.80 -13.86
N ILE A 162 -12.15 -0.65 -13.19
CA ILE A 162 -11.76 -0.48 -11.79
C ILE A 162 -12.81 0.35 -11.05
N ASP A 163 -13.24 -0.10 -9.88
CA ASP A 163 -14.04 0.69 -8.95
C ASP A 163 -13.22 0.95 -7.69
N ILE A 164 -13.15 2.22 -7.30
CA ILE A 164 -12.40 2.62 -6.12
C ILE A 164 -13.40 2.94 -5.02
N GLU A 165 -13.30 2.23 -3.91
CA GLU A 165 -14.18 2.39 -2.76
C GLU A 165 -13.42 2.83 -1.51
N HIS A 166 -14.12 3.54 -0.63
CA HIS A 166 -13.56 3.97 0.63
C HIS A 166 -13.70 2.86 1.69
N MET A 167 -12.61 2.55 2.41
CA MET A 167 -12.61 1.62 3.53
C MET A 167 -12.11 2.31 4.81
N SER A 168 -12.70 1.97 5.95
CA SER A 168 -12.27 2.52 7.25
C SER A 168 -10.86 2.06 7.62
N THR A 169 -10.06 2.95 8.19
CA THR A 169 -8.65 2.71 8.59
C THR A 169 -8.47 1.57 9.61
N ASN A 170 -9.48 1.23 10.41
CA ASN A 170 -9.37 0.28 11.54
C ASN A 170 -9.32 -1.22 11.15
N GLY A 171 -9.17 -1.56 9.87
CA GLY A 171 -9.11 -2.95 9.40
C GLY A 171 -8.15 -3.12 8.22
N MET A 172 -7.09 -2.33 8.22
CA MET A 172 -6.21 -2.24 7.08
C MET A 172 -5.16 -3.36 7.03
N LEU A 173 -5.44 -4.47 6.34
CA LEU A 173 -4.52 -5.56 5.94
C LEU A 173 -3.16 -5.10 5.39
N VAL A 174 -3.06 -3.99 4.67
CA VAL A 174 -1.77 -3.45 4.18
C VAL A 174 -0.94 -2.76 5.26
N ASP A 175 -1.49 -2.41 6.42
CA ASP A 175 -0.77 -1.68 7.46
C ASP A 175 0.56 -2.34 7.90
N PRO A 176 0.65 -3.68 8.06
CA PRO A 176 1.92 -4.36 8.27
C PRO A 176 3.00 -4.07 7.21
N LEU A 177 2.61 -3.75 5.97
CA LEU A 177 3.53 -3.49 4.86
C LEU A 177 4.05 -2.05 4.84
N THR A 178 3.34 -1.13 5.47
CA THR A 178 3.62 0.32 5.40
C THR A 178 3.97 0.90 6.76
N LYS A 179 3.55 0.27 7.86
CA LYS A 179 3.65 0.77 9.24
C LYS A 179 4.35 -0.27 10.14
N GLY A 180 5.07 0.24 11.14
CA GLY A 180 5.49 -0.59 12.28
C GLY A 180 4.31 -0.71 13.23
N LEU A 181 3.76 -1.91 13.39
CA LEU A 181 2.58 -2.17 14.21
C LEU A 181 2.97 -2.89 15.52
N PRO A 182 2.19 -2.71 16.60
CA PRO A 182 2.29 -3.59 17.76
C PRO A 182 2.06 -5.06 17.37
N ILE A 183 2.78 -5.98 18.01
CA ILE A 183 2.80 -7.41 17.64
C ILE A 183 1.40 -8.03 17.57
N VAL A 184 0.51 -7.68 18.49
CA VAL A 184 -0.87 -8.20 18.53
C VAL A 184 -1.65 -7.79 17.29
N VAL A 185 -1.55 -6.52 16.91
CA VAL A 185 -2.22 -5.97 15.72
C VAL A 185 -1.60 -6.56 14.46
N PHE A 186 -0.27 -6.74 14.42
CA PHE A 186 0.41 -7.39 13.30
C PHE A 186 -0.09 -8.83 13.09
N GLN A 187 -0.16 -9.64 14.16
CA GLN A 187 -0.63 -11.02 14.10
C GLN A 187 -2.08 -11.13 13.63
N GLU A 188 -2.95 -10.23 14.10
CA GLU A 188 -4.34 -10.16 13.64
C GLU A 188 -4.44 -9.94 12.12
N HIS A 189 -3.68 -8.96 11.59
CA HIS A 189 -3.65 -8.69 10.15
C HIS A 189 -3.06 -9.86 9.36
N VAL A 190 -1.98 -10.52 9.85
CA VAL A 190 -1.37 -11.69 9.19
C VAL A 190 -2.35 -12.87 9.15
N SER A 191 -3.12 -13.10 10.21
CA SER A 191 -4.16 -14.13 10.20
C SER A 191 -5.23 -13.85 9.14
N GLN A 192 -5.60 -12.58 8.95
CA GLN A 192 -6.59 -12.18 7.93
C GLN A 192 -6.04 -12.25 6.50
N MET A 193 -4.71 -12.27 6.32
CA MET A 193 -4.05 -12.51 5.02
C MET A 193 -4.16 -13.97 4.54
N GLY A 194 -4.67 -14.89 5.37
CA GLY A 194 -4.72 -16.31 5.07
C GLY A 194 -3.33 -16.98 5.11
N LEU A 195 -2.35 -16.34 5.73
CA LEU A 195 -1.03 -16.92 5.99
C LEU A 195 -1.14 -17.82 7.23
N LEU A 196 -0.85 -19.10 7.07
CA LEU A 196 -0.73 -20.04 8.18
C LEU A 196 0.71 -19.97 8.73
N GLU A 197 0.85 -19.90 10.06
CA GLU A 197 2.15 -20.09 10.70
C GLU A 197 2.63 -21.52 10.39
N ALA A 198 3.89 -21.64 9.97
CA ALA A 198 4.53 -22.89 9.57
C ALA A 198 5.05 -23.68 10.78
#